data_AF-A0A9X3LVF9-F1
#
_entry.id   AF-A0A9X3LVF9-F1
#
_cell.length_a   1.000
_cell.length_b   1.000
_cell.length_c   1.000
_cell.angle_alpha   90.00
_cell.angle_beta   90.00
_cell.angle_gamma   90.00
#
_symmetry.space_group_name_H-M   'P 1'
#
loop_
_entity.id
_entity.type
_entity.pdbx_description
1 polymer ?
#
loop_
_entity_poly.entity_id
_entity_poly.type
_entity_poly.pdbx_seq_one_letter_code
_entity_poly.pdbx_strand_id
1 'polypeptide(L)'
;MTDYRAVMDLVLKGWSVRQITASMGCSHSTVQKVRKVLQAEQITTTAQIAGLNDEAVAVLFHDGRSTGQGVFVPIDFDSVVKARTGRHKTTLQVLWGKYTSTPALPGQRYYSYERFRQLVAQHVDATGVTARIVHAPAHTMQVDWAGTKMRLFDPTGGRPR
;
A
#
# COMPACT_ATOMS: atom_id res chain seq x y z
N MET A 1 -10.34 -5.61 14.44
CA MET A 1 -8.95 -5.95 14.83
C MET A 1 -9.04 -6.75 16.13
N THR A 2 -8.31 -7.86 16.27
CA THR A 2 -8.43 -8.71 17.46
C THR A 2 -7.85 -8.00 18.68
N ASP A 3 -8.62 -7.94 19.77
CA ASP A 3 -8.13 -7.46 21.05
C ASP A 3 -7.30 -8.56 21.74
N TYR A 4 -5.98 -8.48 21.57
CA TYR A 4 -5.06 -9.46 22.13
C TYR A 4 -5.04 -9.48 23.66
N ARG A 5 -5.28 -8.35 24.34
CA ARG A 5 -5.30 -8.31 25.81
C ARG A 5 -6.50 -9.06 26.37
N ALA A 6 -7.67 -8.82 25.78
CA ALA A 6 -8.88 -9.54 26.16
C ALA A 6 -8.73 -11.06 25.93
N VAL A 7 -8.11 -11.47 24.81
CA VAL A 7 -7.84 -12.89 24.55
C VAL A 7 -6.84 -13.47 25.56
N MET A 8 -5.76 -12.74 25.91
CA MET A 8 -4.79 -13.18 26.92
C MET A 8 -5.46 -13.38 28.29
N ASP A 9 -6.32 -12.46 28.71
CA ASP A 9 -7.02 -12.54 29.99
C ASP A 9 -7.97 -13.75 30.06
N LEU A 10 -8.73 -14.00 28.99
CA LEU A 10 -9.59 -15.19 28.91
C LEU A 10 -8.80 -16.50 28.93
N VAL A 11 -7.61 -16.53 28.31
CA VAL A 11 -6.71 -17.68 28.38
C VAL A 11 -6.22 -17.92 29.81
N LEU A 12 -5.82 -16.87 30.54
CA LEU A 12 -5.39 -16.99 31.94
C LEU A 12 -6.54 -17.41 32.87
N LYS A 13 -7.77 -16.98 32.58
CA LYS A 13 -9.00 -17.41 33.27
C LYS A 13 -9.39 -18.87 32.98
N GLY A 14 -8.62 -19.59 32.16
CA GLY A 14 -8.83 -21.01 31.88
C GLY A 14 -9.93 -21.32 30.87
N TRP A 15 -10.37 -20.34 30.07
CA TRP A 15 -11.41 -20.56 29.06
C TRP A 15 -10.91 -21.48 27.95
N SER A 16 -11.80 -22.35 27.44
CA SER A 16 -11.47 -23.19 26.29
C SER A 16 -11.35 -22.37 25.01
N VAL A 17 -10.54 -22.84 24.06
CA VAL A 17 -10.35 -22.14 22.78
C VAL A 17 -11.69 -21.89 22.08
N ARG A 18 -12.61 -22.87 22.12
CA ARG A 18 -13.94 -22.74 21.51
C ARG A 18 -14.76 -21.61 22.13
N GLN A 19 -14.72 -21.44 23.45
CA GLN A 19 -15.41 -20.35 24.15
C GLN A 19 -14.80 -18.99 23.80
N ILE A 20 -13.48 -18.91 23.68
CA ILE A 20 -12.77 -17.69 23.33
C ILE A 20 -13.06 -17.28 21.87
N THR A 21 -13.00 -18.22 20.93
CA THR A 21 -13.30 -17.93 19.53
C THR A 21 -14.76 -17.49 19.34
N ALA A 22 -15.69 -18.10 20.09
CA ALA A 22 -17.11 -17.76 20.03
C ALA A 22 -17.41 -16.38 20.63
N SER A 23 -16.75 -16.00 21.72
CA SER A 23 -16.97 -14.70 22.39
C SER A 23 -16.24 -13.54 21.71
N MET A 24 -15.00 -13.76 21.25
CA MET A 24 -14.14 -12.70 20.71
C MET A 24 -14.14 -12.63 19.18
N GLY A 25 -14.79 -13.57 18.49
CA GLY A 25 -14.81 -13.64 17.02
C GLY A 25 -13.44 -13.84 16.36
N CYS A 26 -12.44 -14.31 17.14
CA CYS A 26 -11.09 -14.55 16.65
C CYS A 26 -10.92 -16.00 16.16
N SER A 27 -9.90 -16.24 15.32
CA SER A 27 -9.64 -17.59 14.82
C SER A 27 -9.00 -18.48 15.90
N HIS A 28 -9.17 -19.79 15.75
CA HIS A 28 -8.48 -20.77 16.59
C HIS A 28 -6.95 -20.58 16.57
N SER A 29 -6.39 -20.24 15.39
CA SER A 29 -4.95 -19.98 15.25
C SER A 29 -4.49 -18.75 16.06
N THR A 30 -5.32 -17.71 16.18
CA THR A 30 -5.02 -16.54 17.02
C THR A 30 -4.93 -16.92 18.49
N VAL A 31 -5.88 -17.71 19.01
CA VAL A 31 -5.86 -18.15 20.42
C VAL A 31 -4.63 -19.01 20.71
N GLN A 32 -4.23 -19.88 19.77
CA GLN A 32 -3.00 -20.67 19.91
C GLN A 32 -1.75 -19.81 19.88
N LYS A 33 -1.70 -18.76 19.05
CA LYS A 33 -0.61 -17.76 19.06
C LYS A 33 -0.51 -17.09 20.42
N VAL A 34 -1.63 -16.67 21.00
CA VAL A 34 -1.70 -16.07 22.35
C VAL A 34 -1.16 -17.00 23.43
N ARG A 35 -1.56 -18.27 23.43
CA ARG A 35 -1.03 -19.26 24.38
C ARG A 35 0.49 -19.40 24.30
N LYS A 36 1.04 -19.47 23.09
CA LYS A 36 2.49 -19.55 22.88
C LYS A 36 3.22 -18.32 23.40
N VAL A 37 2.68 -17.13 23.15
CA VAL A 37 3.26 -15.87 23.63
C VAL A 37 3.23 -15.80 25.16
N LEU A 38 2.10 -16.12 25.79
CA LEU A 38 2.00 -16.17 27.26
C LEU A 38 3.04 -17.11 27.88
N GLN A 39 3.26 -18.27 27.25
CA GLN A 39 4.26 -19.23 27.70
C GLN A 39 5.70 -18.73 27.49
N ALA A 40 5.99 -18.14 26.33
CA ALA A 40 7.33 -17.64 26.00
C ALA A 40 7.75 -16.47 26.91
N GLU A 41 6.84 -15.55 27.17
CA GLU A 41 7.06 -14.36 28.02
C GLU A 41 6.82 -14.63 29.52
N GLN A 42 6.48 -15.88 29.88
CA GLN A 42 6.18 -16.30 31.26
C GLN A 42 5.10 -15.44 31.95
N ILE A 43 4.14 -14.94 31.16
CA ILE A 43 3.01 -14.15 31.67
C ILE A 43 1.99 -15.11 32.26
N THR A 44 1.79 -15.03 33.57
CA THR A 44 0.95 -15.96 34.35
C THR A 44 -0.22 -15.28 35.05
N THR A 45 -0.23 -13.94 35.14
CA THR A 45 -1.26 -13.20 35.88
C THR A 45 -1.88 -12.07 35.06
N THR A 46 -3.16 -11.78 35.32
CA THR A 46 -3.87 -10.67 34.67
C THR A 46 -3.25 -9.31 35.00
N ALA A 47 -2.61 -9.17 36.17
CA ALA A 47 -1.90 -7.95 36.55
C ALA A 47 -0.72 -7.65 35.61
N GLN A 48 0.00 -8.67 35.14
CA GLN A 48 1.08 -8.52 34.15
C GLN A 48 0.53 -8.05 32.80
N ILE A 49 -0.67 -8.52 32.40
CA ILE A 49 -1.33 -8.07 31.16
C ILE A 49 -1.70 -6.58 31.27
N ALA A 50 -2.21 -6.14 32.42
CA ALA A 50 -2.56 -4.73 32.66
C ALA A 50 -1.35 -3.80 32.61
N GLY A 51 -0.15 -4.31 32.94
CA GLY A 51 1.11 -3.58 32.83
C GLY A 51 1.67 -3.46 31.40
N LEU A 52 1.13 -4.19 30.42
CA LEU A 52 1.58 -4.10 29.03
C LEU A 52 0.97 -2.87 28.36
N ASN A 53 1.83 -1.97 27.88
CA ASN A 53 1.43 -0.85 27.02
C ASN A 53 1.11 -1.32 25.59
N ASP A 54 0.45 -0.47 24.79
CA ASP A 54 -0.02 -0.84 23.44
C ASP A 54 1.13 -1.24 22.51
N GLU A 55 2.28 -0.60 22.66
CA GLU A 55 3.49 -0.90 21.92
C GLU A 55 4.01 -2.31 22.23
N ALA A 56 4.07 -2.70 23.52
CA ALA A 56 4.51 -4.03 23.92
C ALA A 56 3.58 -5.11 23.37
N VAL A 57 2.25 -4.91 23.43
CA VAL A 57 1.29 -5.86 22.84
C VAL A 57 1.47 -5.96 21.32
N ALA A 58 1.71 -4.84 20.64
CA ALA A 58 1.99 -4.84 19.21
C ALA A 58 3.28 -5.60 18.84
N VAL A 59 4.33 -5.49 19.66
CA VAL A 59 5.58 -6.24 19.49
C VAL A 59 5.34 -7.74 19.69
N LEU A 60 4.65 -8.15 20.76
CA LEU A 60 4.39 -9.55 21.09
C LEU A 60 3.58 -10.29 20.01
N PHE A 61 2.61 -9.62 19.40
CA PHE A 61 1.73 -10.20 18.40
C PHE A 61 2.06 -9.82 16.97
N HIS A 62 3.21 -9.16 16.77
CA HIS A 62 3.76 -8.87 15.46
C HIS A 62 3.75 -10.14 14.59
N ASP A 63 3.35 -10.01 13.32
CA ASP A 63 3.07 -11.18 12.48
C ASP A 63 4.32 -11.89 11.94
N GLY A 64 5.52 -11.56 12.45
CA GLY A 64 6.76 -12.14 11.92
C GLY A 64 7.02 -11.83 10.44
N ARG A 65 6.11 -11.12 9.75
CA ARG A 65 6.43 -10.14 8.72
C ARG A 65 7.19 -9.03 9.40
N SER A 66 8.36 -9.37 9.96
CA SER A 66 9.41 -8.41 10.10
C SER A 66 9.45 -7.75 8.74
N THR A 67 9.18 -6.46 8.75
CA THR A 67 10.03 -5.55 8.05
C THR A 67 11.46 -6.03 8.29
N GLY A 68 11.93 -7.00 7.50
CA GLY A 68 13.29 -7.00 6.99
C GLY A 68 13.44 -5.73 6.16
N GLN A 69 13.18 -4.59 6.77
CA GLN A 69 13.63 -3.30 6.34
C GLN A 69 15.10 -3.33 6.66
N GLY A 70 15.84 -4.08 5.82
CA GLY A 70 17.15 -3.57 5.44
C GLY A 70 16.97 -2.12 5.04
N VAL A 71 17.94 -1.28 5.38
CA VAL A 71 17.86 0.15 5.09
C VAL A 71 17.56 0.30 3.59
N PHE A 72 16.43 0.90 3.24
CA PHE A 72 16.12 1.10 1.83
C PHE A 72 16.76 2.40 1.35
N VAL A 73 17.18 2.43 0.08
CA VAL A 73 17.61 3.68 -0.54
C VAL A 73 16.42 4.65 -0.51
N PRO A 74 16.58 5.86 0.04
CA PRO A 74 15.48 6.83 0.11
C PRO A 74 15.05 7.26 -1.29
N ILE A 75 13.75 7.50 -1.45
CA ILE A 75 13.20 8.06 -2.69
C ILE A 75 13.20 9.58 -2.57
N ASP A 76 13.80 10.26 -3.53
CA ASP A 76 13.63 11.71 -3.70
C ASP A 76 12.25 11.99 -4.31
N PHE A 77 11.24 12.15 -3.45
CA PHE A 77 9.86 12.37 -3.87
C PHE A 77 9.68 13.69 -4.61
N ASP A 78 10.38 14.75 -4.23
CA ASP A 78 10.27 16.06 -4.87
C ASP A 78 10.73 16.00 -6.33
N SER A 79 11.83 15.32 -6.60
CA SER A 79 12.31 15.11 -7.97
C SER A 79 11.31 14.30 -8.81
N VAL A 80 10.68 13.28 -8.20
CA VAL A 80 9.68 12.43 -8.85
C VAL A 80 8.43 13.24 -9.18
N VAL A 81 7.91 14.02 -8.22
CA VAL A 81 6.75 14.89 -8.41
C VAL A 81 7.04 15.94 -9.48
N LYS A 82 8.20 16.59 -9.43
CA LYS A 82 8.63 17.57 -10.44
C LYS A 82 8.67 16.97 -11.85
N ALA A 83 9.25 15.77 -12.01
CA ALA A 83 9.31 15.08 -13.31
C ALA A 83 7.95 14.56 -13.82
N ARG A 84 6.94 14.56 -12.95
CA ARG A 84 5.56 14.11 -13.23
C ARG A 84 4.56 15.27 -13.37
N THR A 85 5.02 16.50 -13.14
CA THR A 85 4.21 17.71 -13.25
C THR A 85 4.37 18.34 -14.64
N GLY A 86 3.30 18.93 -15.17
CA GLY A 86 3.29 19.58 -16.49
C GLY A 86 2.87 18.66 -17.65
N ARG A 87 3.11 19.13 -18.88
CA ARG A 87 2.61 18.52 -20.13
C ARG A 87 3.37 17.26 -20.53
N HIS A 88 4.69 17.22 -20.32
CA HIS A 88 5.54 16.09 -20.66
C HIS A 88 5.93 15.34 -19.38
N LYS A 89 5.27 14.22 -19.13
CA LYS A 89 5.46 13.45 -17.90
C LYS A 89 6.38 12.27 -18.17
N THR A 90 7.45 12.16 -17.38
CA THR A 90 8.28 10.94 -17.39
C THR A 90 7.46 9.78 -16.80
N THR A 91 7.64 8.57 -17.33
CA THR A 91 6.94 7.39 -16.80
C THR A 91 7.53 6.99 -15.45
N LEU A 92 6.71 6.44 -14.55
CA LEU A 92 7.19 5.96 -13.24
C LEU A 92 8.23 4.85 -13.39
N GLN A 93 8.15 4.04 -14.45
CA GLN A 93 9.14 3.00 -14.74
C GLN A 93 10.53 3.58 -15.06
N VAL A 94 10.60 4.67 -15.82
CA VAL A 94 11.87 5.37 -16.09
C VAL A 94 12.42 6.01 -14.82
N LEU A 95 11.57 6.63 -14.00
CA LEU A 95 11.97 7.22 -12.72
C LEU A 95 12.45 6.15 -11.73
N TRP A 96 11.79 4.99 -11.69
CA TRP A 96 12.24 3.85 -10.90
C TRP A 96 13.60 3.33 -11.39
N GLY A 97 13.82 3.23 -12.70
CA GLY A 97 15.12 2.86 -13.26
C GLY A 97 16.25 3.81 -12.81
N LYS A 98 15.99 5.13 -12.83
CA LYS A 98 16.91 6.14 -12.29
C LYS A 98 17.17 5.95 -10.79
N TYR A 99 16.11 5.72 -10.01
CA TYR A 99 16.21 5.43 -8.58
C TYR A 99 17.06 4.18 -8.29
N THR A 100 16.90 3.10 -9.05
CA THR A 100 17.74 1.90 -8.90
C THR A 100 19.19 2.08 -9.34
N SER A 101 19.50 3.19 -10.03
CA SER A 101 20.85 3.53 -10.47
C SER A 101 21.57 4.50 -9.50
N THR A 102 20.90 5.01 -8.47
CA THR A 102 21.54 5.88 -7.47
C THR A 102 22.43 5.05 -6.54
N PRO A 103 23.62 5.51 -6.13
CA PRO A 103 24.49 4.76 -5.23
C PRO A 103 23.79 4.32 -3.94
N ALA A 104 23.95 3.05 -3.56
CA ALA A 104 23.44 2.49 -2.32
C ALA A 104 24.57 2.34 -1.29
N LEU A 105 24.27 2.61 -0.01
CA LEU A 105 25.20 2.31 1.08
C LEU A 105 25.27 0.78 1.32
N PRO A 106 26.34 0.27 1.98
CA PRO A 106 26.44 -1.14 2.32
C PRO A 106 25.21 -1.65 3.07
N GLY A 107 24.62 -2.74 2.58
CA GLY A 107 23.41 -3.34 3.16
C GLY A 107 22.10 -2.66 2.75
N GLN A 108 22.14 -1.57 1.96
CA GLN A 108 20.93 -0.95 1.44
C GLN A 108 20.33 -1.73 0.28
N ARG A 109 19.00 -1.69 0.20
CA ARG A 109 18.23 -2.28 -0.90
C ARG A 109 17.38 -1.23 -1.59
N TYR A 110 17.08 -1.44 -2.86
CA TYR A 110 16.10 -0.63 -3.56
C TYR A 110 14.69 -1.18 -3.34
N TYR A 111 13.70 -0.29 -3.32
CA TYR A 111 12.31 -0.69 -3.40
C TYR A 111 12.01 -1.37 -4.74
N SER A 112 11.17 -2.42 -4.70
CA SER A 112 10.57 -2.97 -5.92
C SER A 112 9.76 -1.89 -6.63
N TYR A 113 9.56 -2.06 -7.95
CA TYR A 113 8.77 -1.11 -8.73
C TYR A 113 7.37 -0.88 -8.15
N GLU A 114 6.70 -1.95 -7.71
CA GLU A 114 5.38 -1.87 -7.11
C GLU A 114 5.39 -1.07 -5.81
N ARG A 115 6.36 -1.32 -4.92
CA ARG A 115 6.48 -0.58 -3.67
C ARG A 115 6.84 0.90 -3.91
N PHE A 116 7.72 1.16 -4.87
CA PHE A 116 8.06 2.52 -5.31
C PHE A 116 6.81 3.27 -5.78
N ARG A 117 6.00 2.66 -6.65
CA ARG A 117 4.75 3.25 -7.14
C ARG A 117 3.78 3.57 -6.00
N GLN A 118 3.60 2.63 -5.07
CA GLN A 118 2.71 2.81 -3.91
C GLN A 118 3.16 3.99 -3.04
N LEU A 119 4.46 4.07 -2.73
CA LEU A 119 5.01 5.16 -1.91
C LEU A 119 4.89 6.52 -2.60
N VAL A 120 5.13 6.58 -3.92
CA VAL A 120 4.96 7.82 -4.70
C VAL A 120 3.51 8.27 -4.72
N ALA A 121 2.56 7.34 -4.88
CA ALA A 121 1.12 7.67 -4.83
C ALA A 121 0.72 8.22 -3.46
N GLN A 122 1.12 7.55 -2.37
CA GLN A 122 0.87 8.02 -1.00
C GLN A 122 1.43 9.41 -0.75
N HIS A 123 2.64 9.70 -1.25
CA HIS A 123 3.24 11.02 -1.13
C HIS A 123 2.44 12.09 -1.91
N VAL A 124 2.02 11.80 -3.15
CA VAL A 124 1.20 12.73 -3.95
C VAL A 124 -0.15 13.01 -3.28
N ASP A 125 -0.78 11.98 -2.74
CA ASP A 125 -2.07 12.09 -2.04
C ASP A 125 -1.93 12.94 -0.77
N ALA A 126 -0.87 12.71 0.02
CA ALA A 126 -0.60 13.47 1.25
C ALA A 126 -0.26 14.94 0.97
N THR A 127 0.48 15.23 -0.10
CA THR A 127 0.87 16.60 -0.48
C THR A 127 -0.24 17.33 -1.24
N GLY A 128 -1.33 16.64 -1.62
CA GLY A 128 -2.50 17.25 -2.26
C GLY A 128 -2.21 17.83 -3.65
N VAL A 129 -1.20 17.31 -4.36
CA VAL A 129 -0.78 17.82 -5.68
C VAL A 129 -1.84 17.46 -6.72
N THR A 130 -2.87 18.29 -6.79
CA THR A 130 -3.95 18.19 -7.77
C THR A 130 -3.70 19.23 -8.86
N ALA A 131 -3.33 18.75 -10.06
CA ALA A 131 -3.28 19.62 -11.22
C ALA A 131 -4.71 19.89 -11.70
N ARG A 132 -5.27 21.05 -11.36
CA ARG A 132 -6.58 21.47 -11.87
C ARG A 132 -6.47 21.71 -13.37
N ILE A 133 -7.12 20.86 -14.16
CA ILE A 133 -7.29 21.10 -15.59
C ILE A 133 -8.45 22.08 -15.74
N VAL A 134 -8.16 23.30 -16.18
CA VAL A 134 -9.20 24.30 -16.48
C VAL A 134 -9.69 24.04 -17.90
N HIS A 135 -10.96 23.71 -18.03
CA HIS A 135 -11.65 23.65 -19.31
C HIS A 135 -12.46 24.93 -19.51
N ALA A 136 -12.14 25.68 -20.55
CA ALA A 136 -13.00 26.77 -21.02
C ALA A 136 -14.01 26.21 -22.04
N PRO A 137 -15.31 26.56 -21.92
CA PRO A 137 -16.31 26.17 -22.92
C PRO A 137 -15.86 26.57 -24.33
N ALA A 138 -16.10 25.72 -25.32
CA ALA A 138 -15.70 25.91 -26.72
C ALA A 138 -14.19 26.11 -27.01
N HIS A 139 -13.30 26.00 -26.03
CA HIS A 139 -11.84 26.13 -26.25
C HIS A 139 -11.21 24.92 -26.94
N THR A 140 -11.82 23.75 -26.83
CA THR A 140 -11.32 22.53 -27.47
C THR A 140 -12.50 21.68 -27.93
N MET A 141 -12.50 21.30 -29.21
CA MET A 141 -13.49 20.40 -29.79
C MET A 141 -12.80 19.08 -30.13
N GLN A 142 -13.29 17.98 -29.55
CA GLN A 142 -12.85 16.64 -29.91
C GLN A 142 -13.89 16.05 -30.85
N VAL A 143 -13.44 15.58 -32.00
CA VAL A 143 -14.28 14.88 -32.96
C VAL A 143 -13.97 13.39 -32.80
N ASP A 144 -15.00 12.58 -32.66
CA ASP A 144 -14.91 11.13 -32.73
C ASP A 144 -15.78 10.66 -33.90
N TRP A 145 -15.29 9.70 -34.66
CA TRP A 145 -15.98 9.18 -35.84
C TRP A 145 -16.37 7.74 -35.53
N ALA A 146 -17.63 7.53 -35.19
CA ALA A 146 -18.22 6.20 -35.10
C ALA A 146 -18.88 5.84 -36.44
N GLY A 147 -18.39 4.80 -37.13
CA GLY A 147 -19.04 4.26 -38.32
C GLY A 147 -18.15 3.41 -39.22
N THR A 148 -18.78 2.47 -39.95
CA THR A 148 -18.14 1.76 -41.07
C THR A 148 -17.77 2.76 -42.16
N LYS A 149 -16.56 2.66 -42.72
CA LYS A 149 -16.09 3.55 -43.81
C LYS A 149 -17.11 3.60 -44.95
N MET A 150 -17.70 4.77 -45.19
CA MET A 150 -18.55 5.01 -46.36
C MET A 150 -17.67 5.17 -47.60
N ARG A 151 -18.05 4.55 -48.72
CA ARG A 151 -17.42 4.82 -50.02
C ARG A 151 -18.12 6.02 -50.66
N LEU A 152 -17.37 7.09 -50.89
CA LEU A 152 -17.83 8.23 -51.67
C LEU A 152 -17.62 7.94 -53.17
N PHE A 153 -18.65 8.16 -53.97
CA PHE A 153 -18.60 8.05 -55.42
C PHE A 153 -18.76 9.44 -56.04
N ASP A 154 -17.78 9.84 -56.84
CA ASP A 154 -17.86 11.06 -57.65
C ASP A 154 -18.51 10.72 -59.00
N PRO A 155 -19.71 11.24 -59.30
CA PRO A 155 -20.42 10.95 -60.54
C PRO A 155 -19.79 11.58 -61.79
N THR A 156 -18.79 12.46 -61.64
CA THR A 156 -18.12 13.16 -62.75
C THR A 156 -16.73 12.61 -63.11
N GLY A 157 -16.29 11.51 -62.49
CA GLY A 157 -15.20 10.69 -63.03
C GLY A 157 -13.82 10.84 -62.38
N GLY A 158 -13.74 11.14 -61.08
CA GLY A 158 -12.51 10.94 -60.30
C GLY A 158 -12.51 9.59 -59.57
N ARG A 159 -11.50 8.73 -59.78
CA ARG A 159 -11.36 7.45 -59.05
C ARG A 159 -11.43 7.66 -57.51
N PRO A 160 -12.05 6.75 -56.75
CA PRO A 160 -12.13 6.88 -55.29
C PRO A 160 -10.74 6.69 -54.66
N ARG A 161 -10.39 7.51 -53.67
CA ARG A 161 -9.23 7.32 -52.78
C ARG A 161 -9.55 6.37 -51.64
#